data_AF-A0A8H5Z2K9-F1
#
_entry.id   AF-A0A8H5Z2K9-F1
#
_cell.length_a   1.000
_cell.length_b   1.000
_cell.length_c   1.000
_cell.angle_alpha   90.00
_cell.angle_beta   90.00
_cell.angle_gamma   90.00
#
_symmetry.space_group_name_H-M   'P 1'
#
loop_
_entity.id
_entity.type
_entity.pdbx_description
1 polymer ?
#
loop_
_entity_poly.entity_id
_entity_poly.type
_entity_poly.pdbx_seq_one_letter_code
_entity_poly.pdbx_strand_id
1 'polypeptide(L)'
;MVWDDSLPGAKAQMEKFLKAWPQVIVMAKLLHLKTDPNLYQEVLKHYFEEKDASIVEKVWRGLMGAKDQDDQGDGTGNPLIFDIVLTNKPTEKEPCLRKDEVRLAWLEPVDDGTRAVMKICDKGWQFPTIDETSCDDLGDEVSGKMSTLPGIILHELTHFQPLVDWDILDYTYGPKNTRAAVTNDKIVTILNADQYRWMAQEYYWSLICDKTFKAPTSNADYLDCQDTCVIQ
;
A
#
# COMPACT_ATOMS: atom_id res chain seq x y z
N MET A 1 -11.14 1.07 -16.12
CA MET A 1 -11.51 2.29 -15.36
C MET A 1 -12.95 2.68 -15.70
N VAL A 2 -13.73 3.06 -14.69
CA VAL A 2 -15.09 3.61 -14.85
C VAL A 2 -15.14 4.92 -14.09
N TRP A 3 -15.20 6.05 -14.78
CA TRP A 3 -15.05 7.36 -14.15
C TRP A 3 -16.18 8.32 -14.56
N ASP A 4 -16.68 9.10 -13.61
CA ASP A 4 -17.67 10.14 -13.83
C ASP A 4 -17.03 11.52 -13.63
N ASP A 5 -16.74 12.20 -14.75
CA ASP A 5 -16.14 13.53 -14.77
C ASP A 5 -17.10 14.64 -14.30
N SER A 6 -18.39 14.35 -14.15
CA SER A 6 -19.36 15.34 -13.66
C SER A 6 -19.31 15.54 -12.14
N LEU A 7 -18.67 14.62 -11.41
CA LEU A 7 -18.56 14.71 -9.95
C LEU A 7 -17.58 15.80 -9.52
N PRO A 8 -17.86 16.53 -8.42
CA PRO A 8 -16.93 17.51 -7.86
C PRO A 8 -15.56 16.91 -7.58
N GLY A 9 -14.50 17.56 -8.06
CA GLY A 9 -13.12 17.13 -7.84
C GLY A 9 -12.65 15.94 -8.69
N ALA A 10 -13.52 15.34 -9.53
CA ALA A 10 -13.19 14.15 -10.33
C ALA A 10 -11.94 14.34 -11.21
N LYS A 11 -11.79 15.51 -11.85
CA LYS A 11 -10.61 15.82 -12.65
C LYS A 11 -9.32 15.83 -11.81
N ALA A 12 -9.34 16.50 -10.67
CA ALA A 12 -8.17 16.61 -9.79
C ALA A 12 -7.80 15.24 -9.18
N GLN A 13 -8.80 14.44 -8.80
CA GLN A 13 -8.60 13.06 -8.34
C GLN A 13 -7.96 12.19 -9.43
N MET A 14 -8.43 12.28 -10.67
CA MET A 14 -7.85 11.54 -11.80
C MET A 14 -6.40 11.97 -12.06
N GLU A 15 -6.13 13.27 -12.12
CA GLU A 15 -4.77 13.81 -12.29
C GLU A 15 -3.84 13.31 -11.17
N LYS A 16 -4.32 13.29 -9.92
CA LYS A 16 -3.55 12.79 -8.78
C LYS A 16 -3.32 11.28 -8.86
N PHE A 17 -4.32 10.49 -9.26
CA PHE A 17 -4.16 9.05 -9.46
C PHE A 17 -3.12 8.74 -10.53
N LEU A 18 -3.16 9.44 -11.68
CA LEU A 18 -2.19 9.25 -12.76
C LEU A 18 -0.74 9.57 -12.33
N LYS A 19 -0.55 10.48 -11.36
CA LYS A 19 0.76 10.72 -10.73
C LYS A 19 1.13 9.62 -9.72
N ALA A 20 0.18 9.19 -8.91
CA ALA A 20 0.39 8.19 -7.86
C ALA A 20 0.69 6.80 -8.43
N TRP A 21 0.03 6.42 -9.53
CA TRP A 21 0.12 5.09 -10.12
C TRP A 21 1.56 4.62 -10.42
N PRO A 22 2.38 5.34 -11.20
CA PRO A 22 3.76 4.93 -11.44
C PRO A 22 4.60 4.87 -10.16
N GLN A 23 4.27 5.66 -9.13
CA GLN A 23 4.97 5.64 -7.85
C GLN A 23 4.71 4.33 -7.07
N VAL A 24 3.52 3.73 -7.20
CA VAL A 24 3.20 2.39 -6.66
C VAL A 24 4.16 1.36 -7.25
N ILE A 25 4.28 1.35 -8.58
CA ILE A 25 5.14 0.42 -9.31
C ILE A 25 6.60 0.62 -8.96
N VAL A 26 7.06 1.88 -8.79
CA VAL A 26 8.42 2.17 -8.35
C VAL A 26 8.71 1.57 -6.96
N MET A 27 7.81 1.73 -5.98
CA MET A 27 8.01 1.15 -4.65
C MET A 27 8.10 -0.38 -4.71
N ALA A 28 7.16 -1.04 -5.41
CA ALA A 28 7.16 -2.48 -5.58
C ALA A 28 8.43 -2.98 -6.29
N LYS A 29 8.88 -2.26 -7.33
CA LYS A 29 10.10 -2.59 -8.08
C LYS A 29 11.35 -2.50 -7.21
N LEU A 30 11.49 -1.44 -6.40
CA LEU A 30 12.65 -1.26 -5.53
C LEU A 30 12.82 -2.41 -4.54
N LEU A 31 11.70 -2.88 -3.98
CA LEU A 31 11.62 -4.03 -3.07
C LEU A 31 11.90 -5.36 -3.80
N HIS A 32 11.27 -5.58 -4.96
CA HIS A 32 11.49 -6.78 -5.78
C HIS A 32 12.96 -6.97 -6.14
N LEU A 33 13.58 -5.89 -6.65
CA LEU A 33 14.99 -5.87 -7.04
C LEU A 33 15.95 -5.83 -5.85
N LYS A 34 15.45 -5.58 -4.63
CA LYS A 34 16.25 -5.41 -3.42
C LYS A 34 17.40 -4.42 -3.69
N THR A 35 17.06 -3.25 -4.23
CA THR A 35 18.02 -2.27 -4.79
C THR A 35 19.18 -1.96 -3.85
N ASP A 36 18.89 -1.85 -2.55
CA ASP A 36 19.84 -2.05 -1.47
C ASP A 36 19.45 -3.32 -0.69
N PRO A 37 20.21 -4.42 -0.83
CA PRO A 37 19.92 -5.68 -0.15
C PRO A 37 20.08 -5.61 1.37
N ASN A 38 21.00 -4.79 1.88
CA ASN A 38 21.23 -4.67 3.32
C ASN A 38 20.08 -3.93 3.97
N LEU A 39 19.66 -2.81 3.38
CA LEU A 39 18.48 -2.08 3.80
C LEU A 39 17.23 -2.95 3.66
N TYR A 40 17.13 -3.78 2.61
CA TYR A 40 15.97 -4.65 2.41
C TYR A 40 15.83 -5.63 3.57
N GLN A 41 16.92 -6.30 3.94
CA GLN A 41 16.92 -7.22 5.08
C GLN A 41 16.64 -6.50 6.40
N GLU A 42 17.16 -5.29 6.56
CA GLU A 42 16.90 -4.47 7.76
C GLU A 42 15.43 -4.05 7.88
N VAL A 43 14.79 -3.64 6.79
CA VAL A 43 13.38 -3.23 6.83
C VAL A 43 12.46 -4.46 6.88
N LEU A 44 12.83 -5.57 6.23
CA LEU A 44 12.06 -6.82 6.26
C LEU A 44 11.79 -7.29 7.69
N LYS A 45 12.82 -7.34 8.54
CA LYS A 45 12.68 -7.76 9.95
C LYS A 45 11.77 -6.85 10.79
N HIS A 46 11.45 -5.64 10.32
CA HIS A 46 10.51 -4.75 11.01
C HIS A 46 9.05 -5.17 10.80
N TYR A 47 8.75 -5.89 9.72
CA TYR A 47 7.37 -6.18 9.28
C TYR A 47 7.08 -7.66 9.09
N PHE A 48 8.10 -8.50 8.96
CA PHE A 48 7.97 -9.94 8.72
C PHE A 48 9.03 -10.72 9.48
N GLU A 49 8.76 -12.01 9.73
CA GLU A 49 9.76 -12.93 10.24
C GLU A 49 10.72 -13.35 9.11
N GLU A 50 11.98 -13.64 9.43
CA GLU A 50 13.00 -13.98 8.43
C GLU A 50 12.61 -15.21 7.58
N LYS A 51 11.93 -16.20 8.19
CA LYS A 51 11.43 -17.40 7.49
C LYS A 51 10.43 -17.07 6.37
N ASP A 52 9.78 -15.91 6.44
CA ASP A 52 8.73 -15.48 5.51
C ASP A 52 9.28 -14.68 4.32
N ALA A 53 10.59 -14.40 4.30
CA ALA A 53 11.23 -13.58 3.26
C ALA A 53 10.90 -14.02 1.83
N SER A 54 10.81 -15.34 1.60
CA SER A 54 10.49 -15.90 0.28
C SER A 54 9.02 -15.72 -0.11
N ILE A 55 8.11 -15.62 0.85
CA ILE A 55 6.69 -15.35 0.60
C ILE A 55 6.51 -13.87 0.30
N VAL A 56 7.17 -13.01 1.09
CA VAL A 56 7.16 -11.56 0.89
C VAL A 56 7.72 -11.18 -0.49
N GLU A 57 8.82 -11.80 -0.92
CA GLU A 57 9.37 -11.59 -2.27
C GLU A 57 8.39 -12.01 -3.38
N LYS A 58 7.63 -13.09 -3.19
CA LYS A 58 6.62 -13.53 -4.17
C LYS A 58 5.51 -12.50 -4.35
N VAL A 59 5.11 -11.79 -3.28
CA VAL A 59 4.12 -10.70 -3.37
C VAL A 59 4.67 -9.55 -4.21
N TRP A 60 5.91 -9.12 -3.97
CA TRP A 60 6.56 -8.07 -4.78
C TRP A 60 6.69 -8.46 -6.24
N ARG A 61 7.09 -9.71 -6.48
CA ARG A 61 7.17 -10.28 -7.82
C ARG A 61 5.81 -10.32 -8.51
N GLY A 62 4.78 -10.74 -7.79
CA GLY A 62 3.39 -10.79 -8.24
C GLY A 62 2.88 -9.43 -8.67
N LEU A 63 3.15 -8.37 -7.90
CA LEU A 63 2.83 -6.98 -8.27
C LEU A 63 3.59 -6.49 -9.51
N MET A 64 4.83 -6.95 -9.71
CA MET A 64 5.66 -6.59 -10.85
C MET A 64 5.38 -7.41 -12.12
N GLY A 65 4.63 -8.52 -12.02
CA GLY A 65 4.42 -9.44 -13.14
C GLY A 65 5.69 -10.19 -13.55
N ALA A 66 6.66 -10.31 -12.64
CA ALA A 66 7.92 -10.98 -12.88
C ALA A 66 7.79 -12.51 -12.72
N LYS A 67 8.50 -13.28 -13.54
CA LYS A 67 8.42 -14.75 -13.55
C LYS A 67 9.22 -15.40 -12.44
N ASP A 68 10.35 -14.78 -12.09
CA ASP A 68 11.27 -15.22 -11.04
C ASP A 68 11.96 -14.00 -10.40
N GLN A 69 12.91 -14.28 -9.51
CA GLN A 69 13.65 -13.26 -8.74
C GLN A 69 14.62 -12.42 -9.58
N ASP A 70 15.02 -12.89 -10.76
CA ASP A 70 15.97 -12.23 -11.65
C ASP A 70 15.27 -11.46 -12.79
N ASP A 71 13.97 -11.74 -12.99
CA ASP A 71 13.08 -11.01 -13.89
C ASP A 71 12.60 -9.71 -13.24
N GLN A 72 12.78 -8.57 -13.91
CA GLN A 72 12.33 -7.27 -13.39
C GLN A 72 10.86 -6.95 -13.73
N GLY A 73 10.20 -7.85 -14.47
CA GLY A 73 8.93 -7.55 -15.14
C GLY A 73 9.14 -6.60 -16.32
N ASP A 74 8.05 -6.14 -16.92
CA ASP A 74 8.11 -5.16 -18.03
C ASP A 74 8.27 -3.70 -17.56
N GLY A 75 8.33 -3.50 -16.24
CA GLY A 75 8.45 -2.18 -15.61
C GLY A 75 7.14 -1.39 -15.53
N THR A 76 6.02 -1.95 -15.98
CA THR A 76 4.68 -1.35 -15.91
C THR A 76 3.77 -1.96 -14.85
N GLY A 77 4.22 -3.06 -14.24
CA GLY A 77 3.46 -3.85 -13.26
C GLY A 77 2.86 -5.11 -13.89
N ASN A 78 2.21 -5.93 -13.08
CA ASN A 78 1.55 -7.14 -13.59
C ASN A 78 0.35 -6.78 -14.47
N PRO A 79 0.19 -7.38 -15.67
CA PRO A 79 -0.98 -7.17 -16.52
C PRO A 79 -2.33 -7.44 -15.84
N LEU A 80 -2.39 -8.33 -14.85
CA LEU A 80 -3.61 -8.60 -14.07
C LEU A 80 -4.11 -7.39 -13.29
N ILE A 81 -3.26 -6.38 -13.06
CA ILE A 81 -3.69 -5.10 -12.50
C ILE A 81 -4.75 -4.44 -13.39
N PHE A 82 -4.72 -4.65 -14.72
CA PHE A 82 -5.72 -4.11 -15.63
C PHE A 82 -7.12 -4.71 -15.43
N ASP A 83 -7.22 -5.84 -14.72
CA ASP A 83 -8.49 -6.44 -14.29
C ASP A 83 -9.09 -5.76 -13.04
N ILE A 84 -8.37 -4.80 -12.45
CA ILE A 84 -8.85 -3.93 -11.37
C ILE A 84 -9.44 -2.65 -11.99
N VAL A 85 -10.73 -2.44 -11.77
CA VAL A 85 -11.45 -1.26 -12.24
C VAL A 85 -11.45 -0.19 -11.16
N LEU A 86 -10.63 0.86 -11.35
CA LEU A 86 -10.76 2.10 -10.57
C LEU A 86 -12.10 2.80 -10.89
N THR A 87 -12.82 3.23 -9.85
CA THR A 87 -14.07 4.00 -9.96
C THR A 87 -14.20 5.13 -8.94
N ASN A 88 -14.88 6.22 -9.33
CA ASN A 88 -15.39 7.24 -8.41
C ASN A 88 -16.92 7.19 -8.25
N LYS A 89 -17.62 6.33 -9.00
CA LYS A 89 -19.08 6.26 -8.95
C LYS A 89 -19.54 5.78 -7.57
N PRO A 90 -20.63 6.35 -7.02
CA PRO A 90 -21.22 5.83 -5.80
C PRO A 90 -21.76 4.41 -6.05
N THR A 91 -21.66 3.55 -5.05
CA THR A 91 -22.26 2.21 -5.05
C THR A 91 -23.33 2.14 -3.97
N GLU A 92 -24.39 1.32 -4.15
CA GLU A 92 -25.49 1.23 -3.17
C GLU A 92 -25.02 0.77 -1.77
N LYS A 93 -23.85 0.11 -1.70
CA LYS A 93 -23.21 -0.35 -0.47
C LYS A 93 -21.82 0.28 -0.28
N GLU A 94 -21.67 1.56 -0.60
CA GLU A 94 -20.38 2.24 -0.60
C GLU A 94 -19.70 2.26 0.80
N PRO A 95 -18.60 1.51 1.00
CA PRO A 95 -17.90 1.48 2.28
C PRO A 95 -17.34 2.85 2.68
N CYS A 96 -16.99 3.70 1.70
CA CYS A 96 -16.54 5.07 1.92
C CYS A 96 -17.56 5.99 2.61
N LEU A 97 -18.86 5.62 2.64
CA LEU A 97 -19.92 6.43 3.28
C LEU A 97 -20.24 6.00 4.72
N ARG A 98 -19.58 4.94 5.22
CA ARG A 98 -19.74 4.49 6.61
C ARG A 98 -19.12 5.53 7.56
N LYS A 99 -19.85 5.86 8.63
CA LYS A 99 -19.50 6.97 9.55
C LYS A 99 -18.73 6.50 10.79
N ASP A 100 -18.73 5.21 11.04
CA ASP A 100 -18.12 4.53 12.19
C ASP A 100 -16.63 4.21 11.97
N GLU A 101 -16.17 4.19 10.73
CA GLU A 101 -14.78 3.96 10.36
C GLU A 101 -14.29 5.04 9.41
N VAL A 102 -13.02 5.44 9.56
CA VAL A 102 -12.39 6.31 8.58
C VAL A 102 -11.74 5.44 7.51
N ARG A 103 -12.47 5.21 6.42
CA ARG A 103 -11.94 4.45 5.28
C ARG A 103 -11.15 5.31 4.31
N LEU A 104 -9.96 4.84 3.91
CA LEU A 104 -9.11 5.56 2.94
C LEU A 104 -9.33 5.09 1.51
N ALA A 105 -9.45 3.78 1.31
CA ALA A 105 -9.79 3.14 0.06
C ALA A 105 -10.41 1.78 0.36
N TRP A 106 -10.86 1.11 -0.70
CA TRP A 106 -11.24 -0.31 -0.67
C TRP A 106 -11.06 -0.96 -2.03
N LEU A 107 -10.83 -2.27 -2.02
CA LEU A 107 -10.85 -3.14 -3.19
C LEU A 107 -11.75 -4.35 -2.94
N GLU A 108 -12.69 -4.60 -3.85
CA GLU A 108 -13.57 -5.77 -3.80
C GLU A 108 -13.47 -6.60 -5.06
N PRO A 109 -13.19 -7.92 -4.94
CA PRO A 109 -13.30 -8.84 -6.06
C PRO A 109 -14.72 -8.89 -6.61
N VAL A 110 -14.86 -8.92 -7.93
CA VAL A 110 -16.13 -9.07 -8.63
C VAL A 110 -16.15 -10.35 -9.47
N ASP A 111 -17.35 -10.79 -9.86
CA ASP A 111 -17.62 -12.07 -10.54
C ASP A 111 -17.11 -13.29 -9.76
N ASP A 112 -16.18 -14.06 -10.33
CA ASP A 112 -15.53 -15.23 -9.76
C ASP A 112 -14.20 -14.89 -9.06
N GLY A 113 -13.94 -13.59 -8.82
CA GLY A 113 -12.71 -13.10 -8.19
C GLY A 113 -11.56 -12.87 -9.16
N THR A 114 -11.77 -13.06 -10.47
CA THR A 114 -10.76 -12.76 -11.52
C THR A 114 -10.66 -11.28 -11.87
N ARG A 115 -11.59 -10.46 -11.39
CA ARG A 115 -11.60 -9.00 -11.55
C ARG A 115 -11.86 -8.34 -10.19
N ALA A 116 -11.54 -7.07 -10.06
CA ALA A 116 -11.88 -6.30 -8.86
C ALA A 116 -12.31 -4.87 -9.18
N VAL A 117 -12.97 -4.23 -8.22
CA VAL A 117 -13.26 -2.80 -8.24
C VAL A 117 -12.49 -2.15 -7.10
N MET A 118 -11.76 -1.08 -7.40
CA MET A 118 -11.08 -0.27 -6.40
C MET A 118 -11.70 1.13 -6.37
N LYS A 119 -11.86 1.68 -5.16
CA LYS A 119 -12.24 3.08 -4.98
C LYS A 119 -11.48 3.71 -3.82
N ILE A 120 -10.92 4.88 -4.08
CA ILE A 120 -10.30 5.74 -3.08
C ILE A 120 -11.38 6.65 -2.50
N CYS A 121 -11.51 6.67 -1.17
CA CYS A 121 -12.48 7.48 -0.44
C CYS A 121 -11.99 8.93 -0.28
N ASP A 122 -12.89 9.85 0.10
CA ASP A 122 -12.58 11.29 0.20
C ASP A 122 -11.36 11.62 1.08
N LYS A 123 -11.14 10.85 2.15
CA LYS A 123 -9.96 11.00 3.00
C LYS A 123 -8.70 10.40 2.40
N GLY A 124 -8.79 9.32 1.62
CA GLY A 124 -7.63 8.78 0.90
C GLY A 124 -7.04 9.79 -0.08
N TRP A 125 -7.87 10.56 -0.78
CA TRP A 125 -7.42 11.60 -1.72
C TRP A 125 -6.62 12.74 -1.08
N GLN A 126 -6.75 12.93 0.23
CA GLN A 126 -6.02 13.97 0.97
C GLN A 126 -4.57 13.57 1.30
N PHE A 127 -4.20 12.29 1.16
CA PHE A 127 -2.81 11.87 1.34
C PHE A 127 -1.94 12.36 0.17
N PRO A 128 -0.68 12.75 0.44
CA PRO A 128 0.22 13.25 -0.58
C PRO A 128 0.64 12.14 -1.55
N THR A 129 0.94 12.50 -2.79
CA THR A 129 1.81 11.66 -3.63
C THR A 129 3.26 11.76 -3.14
N ILE A 130 4.13 10.86 -3.59
CA ILE A 130 5.54 10.87 -3.14
C ILE A 130 6.24 12.20 -3.45
N ASP A 131 5.97 12.80 -4.61
CA ASP A 131 6.52 14.09 -5.03
C ASP A 131 5.96 15.31 -4.27
N GLU A 132 4.94 15.10 -3.44
CA GLU A 132 4.35 16.11 -2.55
C GLU A 132 4.94 16.04 -1.12
N THR A 133 5.86 15.10 -0.86
CA THR A 133 6.51 14.91 0.45
C THR A 133 8.03 15.01 0.32
N SER A 134 8.68 15.75 1.23
CA SER A 134 10.15 15.83 1.29
C SER A 134 10.74 15.06 2.47
N CYS A 135 12.03 14.74 2.41
CA CYS A 135 12.74 14.04 3.49
C CYS A 135 12.75 14.80 4.83
N ASP A 136 12.62 16.13 4.78
CA ASP A 136 12.57 17.01 5.95
C ASP A 136 11.21 16.92 6.66
N ASP A 137 10.13 16.61 5.92
CA ASP A 137 8.78 16.50 6.48
C ASP A 137 8.62 15.25 7.36
N LEU A 138 9.38 14.19 7.07
CA LEU A 138 9.21 12.85 7.66
C LEU A 138 9.61 12.77 9.15
N GLY A 139 10.55 13.60 9.59
CA GLY A 139 11.20 13.45 10.90
C GLY A 139 12.12 12.23 10.99
N ASP A 140 12.35 11.73 12.21
CA ASP A 140 13.33 10.67 12.52
C ASP A 140 12.71 9.29 12.79
N GLU A 141 11.39 9.21 12.91
CA GLU A 141 10.65 7.99 13.25
C GLU A 141 9.78 7.56 12.08
N VAL A 142 9.59 6.25 11.92
CA VAL A 142 8.48 5.76 11.09
C VAL A 142 7.18 6.28 11.68
N SER A 143 6.37 6.94 10.85
CA SER A 143 5.16 7.62 11.30
C SER A 143 4.18 7.80 10.15
N GLY A 144 2.97 8.24 10.48
CA GLY A 144 1.96 8.67 9.51
C GLY A 144 2.47 9.64 8.46
N LYS A 145 3.52 10.43 8.74
CA LYS A 145 4.10 11.37 7.79
C LYS A 145 4.71 10.73 6.55
N MET A 146 5.07 9.44 6.65
CA MET A 146 5.53 8.64 5.51
C MET A 146 4.39 8.15 4.63
N SER A 147 3.14 8.21 5.13
CA SER A 147 1.98 7.69 4.44
C SER A 147 1.66 8.52 3.20
N THR A 148 1.52 7.84 2.07
CA THR A 148 1.23 8.46 0.77
C THR A 148 0.05 7.78 0.08
N LEU A 149 -0.57 8.47 -0.88
CA LEU A 149 -1.61 7.89 -1.74
C LEU A 149 -1.12 6.64 -2.49
N PRO A 150 0.09 6.61 -3.09
CA PRO A 150 0.68 5.37 -3.61
C PRO A 150 0.76 4.25 -2.57
N GLY A 151 1.11 4.55 -1.32
CA GLY A 151 1.14 3.55 -0.24
C GLY A 151 -0.25 2.95 0.01
N ILE A 152 -1.28 3.78 0.01
CA ILE A 152 -2.68 3.33 0.15
C ILE A 152 -3.10 2.46 -1.05
N ILE A 153 -2.80 2.88 -2.28
CA ILE A 153 -3.10 2.07 -3.47
C ILE A 153 -2.37 0.72 -3.41
N LEU A 154 -1.10 0.72 -2.99
CA LEU A 154 -0.31 -0.50 -2.84
C LEU A 154 -0.95 -1.47 -1.85
N HIS A 155 -1.43 -0.99 -0.71
CA HIS A 155 -2.18 -1.80 0.26
C HIS A 155 -3.35 -2.50 -0.43
N GLU A 156 -4.20 -1.75 -1.13
CA GLU A 156 -5.37 -2.31 -1.80
C GLU A 156 -5.02 -3.36 -2.86
N LEU A 157 -3.94 -3.14 -3.61
CA LEU A 157 -3.48 -4.12 -4.60
C LEU A 157 -3.09 -5.46 -3.97
N THR A 158 -2.65 -5.48 -2.71
CA THR A 158 -2.31 -6.74 -2.03
C THR A 158 -3.53 -7.59 -1.70
N HIS A 159 -4.73 -7.02 -1.61
CA HIS A 159 -5.96 -7.80 -1.44
C HIS A 159 -6.39 -8.56 -2.71
N PHE A 160 -5.88 -8.18 -3.88
CA PHE A 160 -6.29 -8.82 -5.12
C PHE A 160 -5.54 -10.14 -5.31
N GLN A 161 -6.14 -11.23 -4.80
CA GLN A 161 -5.56 -12.57 -4.80
C GLN A 161 -4.94 -13.01 -6.14
N PRO A 162 -5.51 -12.74 -7.33
CA PRO A 162 -4.86 -13.09 -8.60
C PRO A 162 -3.47 -12.47 -8.81
N LEU A 163 -3.15 -11.34 -8.15
CA LEU A 163 -1.81 -10.73 -8.21
C LEU A 163 -0.81 -11.40 -7.29
N VAL A 164 -1.26 -11.86 -6.13
CA VAL A 164 -0.38 -12.22 -5.02
C VAL A 164 -0.50 -13.67 -4.60
N ASP A 165 -1.43 -14.46 -5.13
CA ASP A 165 -1.70 -15.88 -4.80
C ASP A 165 -2.14 -16.18 -3.35
N TRP A 166 -2.32 -15.15 -2.51
CA TRP A 166 -2.80 -15.27 -1.12
C TRP A 166 -4.02 -14.40 -0.85
N ASP A 167 -4.84 -14.84 0.11
CA ASP A 167 -5.91 -14.03 0.69
C ASP A 167 -5.29 -13.14 1.78
N ILE A 168 -4.75 -12.00 1.36
CA ILE A 168 -4.19 -10.98 2.26
C ILE A 168 -5.36 -10.16 2.79
N LEU A 169 -5.44 -10.00 4.10
CA LEU A 169 -6.53 -9.36 4.85
C LEU A 169 -6.00 -8.17 5.67
N ASP A 170 -6.87 -7.62 6.51
CA ASP A 170 -6.52 -6.56 7.44
C ASP A 170 -6.64 -6.97 8.90
N TYR A 171 -5.51 -7.36 9.47
CA TYR A 171 -5.39 -7.71 10.89
C TYR A 171 -4.98 -6.51 11.74
N THR A 172 -4.12 -5.63 11.21
CA THR A 172 -3.59 -4.48 11.95
C THR A 172 -3.32 -3.29 11.05
N TYR A 173 -3.55 -2.09 11.60
CA TYR A 173 -3.36 -0.82 10.91
C TYR A 173 -2.36 0.09 11.60
N GLY A 174 -1.63 0.84 10.79
CA GLY A 174 -0.70 1.87 11.22
C GLY A 174 0.69 1.32 11.54
N PRO A 175 1.71 2.19 11.55
CA PRO A 175 3.10 1.77 11.60
C PRO A 175 3.48 1.08 12.92
N LYS A 176 2.88 1.51 14.04
CA LYS A 176 3.18 0.93 15.35
C LYS A 176 2.57 -0.46 15.51
N ASN A 177 1.31 -0.65 15.12
CA ASN A 177 0.67 -1.96 15.26
C ASN A 177 1.26 -2.99 14.29
N THR A 178 1.57 -2.59 13.05
CA THR A 178 2.19 -3.46 12.04
C THR A 178 3.55 -3.97 12.50
N ARG A 179 4.44 -3.09 12.99
CA ARG A 179 5.70 -3.55 13.58
C ARG A 179 5.52 -4.42 14.82
N ALA A 180 4.57 -4.09 15.70
CA ALA A 180 4.30 -4.89 16.89
C ALA A 180 3.75 -6.29 16.56
N ALA A 181 3.06 -6.44 15.43
CA ALA A 181 2.46 -7.69 14.99
C ALA A 181 3.49 -8.79 14.69
N VAL A 182 4.73 -8.43 14.33
CA VAL A 182 5.83 -9.40 14.08
C VAL A 182 6.12 -10.27 15.30
N THR A 183 5.93 -9.73 16.50
CA THR A 183 6.15 -10.46 17.76
C THR A 183 4.87 -11.04 18.35
N ASN A 184 3.75 -11.00 17.62
CA ASN A 184 2.46 -11.47 18.08
C ASN A 184 2.03 -12.72 17.30
N ASP A 185 2.21 -13.89 17.91
CA ASP A 185 1.89 -15.20 17.33
C ASP A 185 0.41 -15.38 16.89
N LYS A 186 -0.49 -14.46 17.26
CA LYS A 186 -1.89 -14.47 16.83
C LYS A 186 -2.11 -13.80 15.48
N ILE A 187 -1.14 -13.06 14.96
CA ILE A 187 -1.24 -12.34 13.69
C ILE A 187 -0.29 -12.99 12.69
N VAL A 188 -0.84 -13.43 11.56
CA VAL A 188 -0.04 -13.94 10.44
C VAL A 188 0.35 -12.74 9.59
N THR A 189 1.57 -12.22 9.78
CA THR A 189 2.03 -10.95 9.18
C THR A 189 2.03 -10.98 7.65
N ILE A 190 2.36 -12.12 7.03
CA ILE A 190 2.27 -12.32 5.56
C ILE A 190 0.86 -12.22 5.00
N LEU A 191 -0.18 -12.26 5.86
CA LEU A 191 -1.57 -12.10 5.44
C LEU A 191 -2.13 -10.73 5.85
N ASN A 192 -1.29 -9.75 6.21
CA ASN A 192 -1.73 -8.39 6.54
C ASN A 192 -1.27 -7.37 5.50
N ALA A 193 -2.21 -6.75 4.78
CA ALA A 193 -1.92 -5.78 3.71
C ALA A 193 -1.06 -4.60 4.20
N ASP A 194 -1.32 -4.12 5.41
CA ASP A 194 -0.59 -2.97 5.95
C ASP A 194 0.89 -3.30 6.28
N GLN A 195 1.27 -4.58 6.43
CA GLN A 195 2.69 -4.96 6.56
C GLN A 195 3.46 -4.64 5.28
N TYR A 196 2.86 -4.96 4.13
CA TYR A 196 3.44 -4.68 2.81
C TYR A 196 3.51 -3.17 2.57
N ARG A 197 2.42 -2.43 2.83
CA ARG A 197 2.39 -0.97 2.69
C ARG A 197 3.48 -0.29 3.52
N TRP A 198 3.62 -0.64 4.81
CA TRP A 198 4.59 0.02 5.67
C TRP A 198 6.03 -0.39 5.36
N MET A 199 6.28 -1.65 5.00
CA MET A 199 7.59 -2.09 4.49
C MET A 199 7.99 -1.28 3.26
N ALA A 200 7.09 -1.13 2.29
CA ALA A 200 7.36 -0.40 1.05
C ALA A 200 7.67 1.08 1.29
N GLN A 201 6.91 1.74 2.16
CA GLN A 201 7.11 3.15 2.45
C GLN A 201 8.38 3.40 3.26
N GLU A 202 8.66 2.60 4.29
CA GLU A 202 9.92 2.72 5.04
C GLU A 202 11.13 2.45 4.14
N TYR A 203 11.07 1.39 3.32
CA TYR A 203 12.16 1.06 2.41
C TYR A 203 12.41 2.17 1.40
N TYR A 204 11.34 2.67 0.77
CA TYR A 204 11.42 3.78 -0.18
C TYR A 204 12.05 5.03 0.44
N TRP A 205 11.50 5.49 1.56
CA TRP A 205 11.98 6.72 2.20
C TRP A 205 13.39 6.56 2.76
N SER A 206 13.74 5.38 3.27
CA SER A 206 15.10 5.14 3.78
C SER A 206 16.13 5.22 2.66
N LEU A 207 15.79 4.65 1.50
CA LEU A 207 16.64 4.68 0.31
C LEU A 207 16.78 6.09 -0.27
N ILE A 208 15.68 6.81 -0.44
CA ILE A 208 15.68 8.13 -1.10
C ILE A 208 16.24 9.23 -0.20
N CYS A 209 16.00 9.14 1.11
CA CYS A 209 16.51 10.12 2.07
C CYS A 209 17.88 9.74 2.66
N ASP A 210 18.46 8.61 2.23
CA ASP A 210 19.74 8.07 2.72
C ASP A 210 19.80 8.06 4.26
N LYS A 211 18.75 7.54 4.89
CA LYS A 211 18.62 7.54 6.36
C LYS A 211 17.81 6.36 6.88
N THR A 212 18.19 5.87 8.05
CA THR A 212 17.41 4.88 8.80
C THR A 212 16.46 5.58 9.76
N PHE A 213 15.21 5.12 9.83
CA PHE A 213 14.21 5.65 10.74
C PHE A 213 14.09 4.83 12.02
N LYS A 214 13.88 5.52 13.13
CA LYS A 214 13.58 4.90 14.42
C LYS A 214 12.18 4.25 14.40
N ALA A 215 11.95 3.36 15.36
CA ALA A 215 10.67 2.70 15.52
C ALA A 215 9.52 3.71 15.76
N PRO A 216 8.30 3.40 15.26
CA PRO A 216 7.13 4.23 15.45
C PRO A 216 6.68 4.27 16.91
N THR A 217 6.34 5.46 17.39
CA THR A 217 5.80 5.67 18.75
C THR A 217 4.26 5.73 18.80
N SER A 218 3.63 5.97 17.64
CA SER A 218 2.18 6.17 17.47
C SER A 218 1.65 5.54 16.18
N ASN A 219 0.33 5.32 16.10
CA ASN A 219 -0.37 4.98 14.85
C ASN A 219 -1.00 6.22 14.17
N ALA A 220 -0.74 7.43 14.68
CA ALA A 220 -1.24 8.65 14.05
C ALA A 220 -0.78 8.70 12.58
N ASP A 221 -1.74 8.77 11.68
CA ASP A 221 -1.53 8.91 10.24
C ASP A 221 -1.23 10.37 9.84
N TYR A 222 -0.86 10.59 8.57
CA TYR A 222 -0.54 11.93 8.02
C TYR A 222 -1.64 12.96 8.30
N LEU A 223 -2.89 12.56 8.10
CA LEU A 223 -4.06 13.29 8.56
C LEU A 223 -4.36 12.76 9.95
N ASP A 224 -4.57 13.65 10.93
CA ASP A 224 -4.82 13.29 12.31
C ASP A 224 -6.08 12.39 12.43
N CYS A 225 -5.87 11.09 12.25
CA CYS A 225 -6.84 10.05 12.43
C CYS A 225 -6.73 9.66 13.89
N GLN A 226 -7.65 10.14 14.72
CA GLN A 226 -7.77 9.68 16.10
C GLN A 226 -8.19 8.19 16.08
N ASP A 227 -7.19 7.31 16.05
CA ASP A 227 -7.22 5.86 16.29
C ASP A 227 -8.09 4.98 15.35
N THR A 228 -8.63 5.52 14.25
CA THR A 228 -9.70 4.84 13.46
C THR A 228 -9.50 4.81 11.93
N CYS A 229 -8.29 5.09 11.43
CA CYS A 229 -8.03 4.95 10.00
C CYS A 229 -7.90 3.47 9.62
N VAL A 230 -8.85 3.01 8.81
CA VAL A 230 -9.01 1.63 8.35
C VAL A 230 -8.84 1.65 6.83
N ILE A 231 -8.06 0.72 6.31
CA ILE A 231 -7.98 0.39 4.88
C ILE A 231 -8.57 -1.02 4.74
N GLN A 232 -9.42 -1.27 3.77
CA GLN A 232 -10.19 -2.54 3.64
C GLN A 232 -10.78 -2.59 2.26
#